data_AF-A0A6P1CKP4-F1
#
_entry.id   AF-A0A6P1CKP4-F1
#
_cell.length_a   1.000
_cell.length_b   1.000
_cell.length_c   1.000
_cell.angle_alpha   90.00
_cell.angle_beta   90.00
_cell.angle_gamma   90.00
#
_symmetry.space_group_name_H-M   'P 1'
#
loop_
_entity.id
_entity.type
_entity.pdbx_description
1 polymer ?
#
loop_
_entity_poly.entity_id
_entity_poly.type
_entity_poly.pdbx_seq_one_letter_code
_entity_poly.pdbx_strand_id
1 'polypeptide(L)'
;MADSEQDVTLWRHLAGEAESGSLYLDESVAKDCLAVIDSRIDLFKELRRDLTQIERVTGLGDFACTKELAKMLGLKAVGGEGDLDSALSTHLEVLVLMRDTISKSVKDLTDQDTSTSQAFNGTQVN
;
A
#
# COMPACT_ATOMS: atom_id res chain seq x y z
N MET A 1 -1.57 3.59 -15.03
CA MET A 1 -0.24 3.86 -14.46
C MET A 1 -0.08 5.32 -14.06
N ALA A 2 -0.53 6.30 -14.85
CA ALA A 2 -0.51 7.71 -14.45
C ALA A 2 -1.28 8.04 -13.15
N ASP A 3 -2.44 7.42 -12.91
CA ASP A 3 -3.20 7.59 -11.66
C ASP A 3 -2.42 7.09 -10.43
N SER A 4 -1.81 5.89 -10.51
CA SER A 4 -1.09 5.32 -9.38
C SER A 4 0.16 6.13 -9.00
N GLU A 5 0.85 6.76 -9.96
CA GLU A 5 1.99 7.64 -9.67
C GLU A 5 1.56 8.96 -8.99
N GLN A 6 0.40 9.49 -9.38
CA GLN A 6 -0.20 10.64 -8.71
C GLN A 6 -0.63 10.27 -7.29
N ASP A 7 -1.20 9.08 -7.08
CA ASP A 7 -1.54 8.56 -5.77
C ASP A 7 -0.30 8.41 -4.87
N VAL A 8 0.79 7.83 -5.39
CA VAL A 8 2.07 7.73 -4.65
C VAL A 8 2.54 9.12 -4.21
N THR A 9 2.47 10.11 -5.11
CA THR A 9 2.90 11.48 -4.81
C THR A 9 2.01 12.13 -3.74
N LEU A 10 0.70 11.96 -3.85
CA LEU A 10 -0.27 12.44 -2.86
C LEU A 10 -0.02 11.81 -1.48
N TRP A 11 0.13 10.49 -1.42
CA TRP A 11 0.34 9.79 -0.15
C TRP A 11 1.69 10.10 0.48
N ARG A 12 2.74 10.32 -0.30
CA ARG A 12 4.01 10.85 0.24
C ARG A 12 3.85 12.26 0.81
N HIS A 13 3.04 13.11 0.17
CA HIS A 13 2.77 14.46 0.69
C HIS A 13 1.98 14.40 2.01
N LEU A 14 0.89 13.63 2.05
CA LEU A 14 0.09 13.41 3.26
C LEU A 14 0.89 12.75 4.38
N ALA A 15 1.82 11.85 4.04
CA ALA A 15 2.77 11.30 5.00
C ALA A 15 3.55 12.42 5.68
N GLY A 16 4.10 13.36 4.90
CA GLY A 16 4.81 14.55 5.40
C GLY A 16 3.94 15.44 6.30
N GLU A 17 2.68 15.66 5.94
CA GLU A 17 1.76 16.44 6.77
C GLU A 17 1.42 15.73 8.09
N ALA A 18 1.27 14.40 8.07
CA ALA A 18 1.14 13.60 9.28
C ALA A 18 2.39 13.70 10.17
N GLU A 19 3.60 13.67 9.60
CA GLU A 19 4.84 13.87 10.39
C GLU A 19 4.92 15.25 11.05
N SER A 20 4.28 16.25 10.46
CA SER A 20 4.22 17.61 11.02
C SER A 20 3.15 17.77 12.11
N GLY A 21 2.31 16.75 12.35
CA GLY A 21 1.17 16.82 13.25
C GLY A 21 0.00 17.66 12.73
N SER A 22 -0.03 17.96 11.42
CA SER A 22 -1.09 18.75 10.78
C SER A 22 -2.27 17.90 10.29
N LEU A 23 -2.11 16.58 10.19
CA LEU A 23 -3.16 15.64 9.79
C LEU A 23 -3.70 14.89 11.01
N TYR A 24 -5.00 15.06 11.28
CA TYR A 24 -5.72 14.46 12.40
C TYR A 24 -6.66 13.36 11.89
N LEU A 25 -6.58 12.17 12.47
CA LEU A 25 -7.51 11.08 12.21
C LEU A 25 -8.05 10.54 13.54
N ASP A 26 -9.36 10.30 13.61
CA ASP A 26 -9.97 9.63 14.76
C ASP A 26 -9.42 8.20 14.91
N GLU A 27 -9.12 7.77 16.14
CA GLU A 27 -8.48 6.48 16.42
C GLU A 27 -9.32 5.29 15.95
N SER A 28 -10.65 5.35 16.11
CA SER A 28 -11.54 4.27 15.68
C SER A 28 -11.57 4.14 14.17
N VAL A 29 -11.62 5.28 13.46
CA VAL A 29 -11.55 5.34 11.99
C VAL A 29 -10.20 4.87 11.49
N ALA A 30 -9.11 5.29 12.14
CA ALA A 30 -7.76 4.87 11.78
C ALA A 30 -7.57 3.36 11.88
N LYS A 31 -8.09 2.75 12.95
CA LYS A 31 -8.01 1.30 13.15
C LYS A 31 -8.76 0.53 12.06
N ASP A 32 -9.95 0.96 11.70
CA ASP A 32 -10.74 0.34 10.63
C ASP A 32 -10.06 0.51 9.27
N CYS A 33 -9.53 1.71 8.99
CA CYS A 33 -8.76 1.97 7.78
C CYS A 33 -7.51 1.08 7.69
N LEU A 34 -6.73 0.97 8.77
CA LEU A 34 -5.54 0.12 8.82
C LEU A 34 -5.89 -1.35 8.56
N ALA A 35 -6.96 -1.86 9.16
CA ALA A 35 -7.41 -3.24 8.95
C ALA A 35 -7.76 -3.52 7.47
N VAL A 36 -8.45 -2.59 6.80
CA VAL A 36 -8.77 -2.72 5.38
C VAL A 36 -7.52 -2.63 4.51
N ILE A 37 -6.59 -1.72 4.83
CA ILE A 37 -5.34 -1.56 4.09
C ILE A 37 -4.49 -2.82 4.22
N ASP A 38 -4.34 -3.38 5.43
CA ASP A 38 -3.58 -4.61 5.66
C ASP A 38 -4.18 -5.79 4.89
N SER A 39 -5.50 -5.96 4.92
CA SER A 39 -6.18 -7.00 4.12
C SER A 39 -5.93 -6.84 2.62
N ARG A 40 -5.89 -5.60 2.12
CA ARG A 40 -5.60 -5.31 0.71
C ARG A 40 -4.15 -5.60 0.35
N ILE A 41 -3.21 -5.24 1.23
CA ILE A 41 -1.77 -5.53 1.08
C ILE A 41 -1.57 -7.04 0.96
N ASP A 42 -2.22 -7.83 1.82
CA ASP A 42 -2.08 -9.28 1.80
C ASP A 42 -2.67 -9.90 0.53
N LEU A 43 -3.85 -9.44 0.10
CA LEU A 43 -4.41 -9.85 -1.19
C LEU A 43 -3.46 -9.55 -2.35
N PHE A 44 -2.83 -8.37 -2.37
CA PHE A 44 -1.97 -7.98 -3.48
C PHE A 44 -0.67 -8.80 -3.49
N LYS A 45 -0.13 -9.14 -2.32
CA LYS A 45 0.99 -10.08 -2.20
C LYS A 45 0.61 -11.48 -2.70
N GLU A 46 -0.59 -11.95 -2.39
CA GLU A 46 -1.10 -13.24 -2.86
C GLU A 46 -1.23 -13.25 -4.39
N LEU A 47 -1.87 -12.23 -4.97
CA LEU A 47 -2.02 -12.10 -6.42
C LEU A 47 -0.66 -12.05 -7.14
N ARG A 48 0.33 -11.33 -6.60
CA ARG A 48 1.68 -11.32 -7.14
C ARG A 48 2.36 -12.68 -7.07
N ARG A 49 2.15 -13.44 -5.98
CA ARG A 49 2.63 -14.81 -5.89
C ARG A 49 1.97 -15.69 -6.94
N ASP A 50 0.67 -15.56 -7.16
CA ASP A 50 -0.06 -16.36 -8.14
C ASP A 50 0.35 -16.02 -9.58
N LEU A 51 0.72 -14.76 -9.86
CA LEU A 51 1.26 -14.36 -11.16
C LEU A 51 2.55 -15.08 -11.55
N THR A 52 3.37 -15.48 -10.58
CA THR A 52 4.57 -16.30 -10.86
C THR A 52 4.21 -17.65 -11.49
N GLN A 53 3.00 -18.18 -11.27
CA GLN A 53 2.54 -19.40 -11.94
C GLN A 53 2.17 -19.15 -13.40
N ILE A 54 1.82 -17.91 -13.75
CA ILE A 54 1.36 -17.52 -15.10
C ILE A 54 2.53 -17.01 -15.96
N GLU A 55 3.69 -16.72 -15.35
CA GLU A 55 4.94 -16.40 -16.06
C GLU A 55 5.27 -17.44 -17.15
N ARG A 56 4.98 -18.72 -16.88
CA ARG A 56 5.18 -19.81 -17.83
C ARG A 56 3.87 -20.48 -18.23
N VAL A 57 3.21 -19.91 -19.24
CA VAL A 57 2.01 -20.50 -19.83
C VAL A 57 2.34 -21.78 -20.60
N THR A 58 1.64 -22.87 -20.28
CA THR A 58 1.76 -24.17 -20.95
C THR A 58 0.38 -24.69 -21.37
N GLY A 59 0.32 -25.82 -22.08
CA GLY A 59 -0.95 -26.46 -22.46
C GLY A 59 -1.62 -25.93 -23.74
N LEU A 60 -0.94 -25.06 -24.49
CA LEU A 60 -1.48 -24.50 -25.76
C LEU A 60 -1.15 -25.36 -27.01
N GLY A 61 -0.45 -26.49 -26.85
CA GLY A 61 0.01 -27.34 -27.96
C GLY A 61 1.30 -26.86 -28.63
N ASP A 62 1.78 -27.60 -29.64
CA ASP A 62 3.15 -27.48 -30.17
C ASP A 62 3.32 -26.60 -31.42
N PHE A 63 2.27 -25.93 -31.86
CA PHE A 63 2.35 -25.02 -33.00
C PHE A 63 3.28 -23.84 -32.72
N ALA A 64 3.91 -23.29 -33.76
CA ALA A 64 4.78 -22.12 -33.58
C ALA A 64 4.02 -20.91 -33.02
N CYS A 65 2.78 -20.68 -33.47
CA CYS A 65 1.93 -19.60 -32.99
C CYS A 65 1.54 -19.73 -31.51
N THR A 66 1.35 -20.96 -31.02
CA THR A 66 0.96 -21.20 -29.62
C THR A 66 2.12 -20.96 -28.66
N LYS A 67 3.36 -21.21 -29.10
CA LYS A 67 4.58 -20.84 -28.36
C LYS A 67 4.74 -19.33 -28.22
N GLU A 68 4.47 -18.58 -29.28
CA GLU A 68 4.51 -17.11 -29.21
C GLU A 68 3.38 -16.53 -28.35
N LEU A 69 2.18 -17.13 -28.42
CA LEU A 69 1.08 -16.74 -27.53
C LEU A 69 1.43 -16.99 -26.05
N ALA A 70 2.00 -18.16 -25.73
CA ALA A 70 2.45 -18.48 -24.37
C ALA A 70 3.45 -17.44 -23.86
N LYS A 71 4.42 -17.05 -24.70
CA LYS A 71 5.40 -16.02 -24.39
C LYS A 71 4.77 -14.65 -24.15
N MET A 72 3.86 -14.21 -25.03
CA MET A 72 3.18 -12.92 -24.87
C MET A 72 2.34 -12.87 -23.58
N LEU A 73 1.65 -13.95 -23.24
CA LEU A 73 0.89 -14.05 -21.99
C LEU A 73 1.80 -14.02 -20.76
N GLY A 74 2.92 -14.74 -20.79
CA GLY A 74 3.93 -14.70 -19.73
C GLY A 74 4.48 -13.29 -19.53
N LEU A 75 4.85 -12.60 -20.61
CA LEU A 75 5.31 -11.20 -20.56
C LEU A 75 4.25 -10.24 -20.04
N LYS A 76 2.96 -10.49 -20.32
CA LYS A 76 1.89 -9.65 -19.79
C LYS A 76 1.66 -9.87 -18.29
N ALA A 77 1.98 -11.07 -17.79
CA ALA A 77 1.93 -11.38 -16.36
C ALA A 77 3.12 -10.78 -15.61
N VAL A 78 4.36 -11.01 -16.09
CA VAL A 78 5.61 -10.60 -15.43
C VAL A 78 6.67 -10.22 -16.48
N GLY A 79 7.36 -9.09 -16.25
CA GLY A 79 8.61 -8.74 -16.96
C GLY A 79 8.45 -8.16 -18.37
N GLY A 80 7.23 -8.03 -18.88
CA GLY A 80 6.93 -7.27 -20.10
C GLY A 80 6.59 -5.80 -19.81
N GLU A 81 6.53 -4.99 -20.86
CA GLU A 81 6.12 -3.59 -20.71
C GLU A 81 4.67 -3.48 -20.23
N GLY A 82 4.45 -2.78 -19.11
CA GLY A 82 3.14 -2.65 -18.49
C GLY A 82 2.57 -3.99 -18.03
N ASP A 83 3.42 -4.91 -17.57
CA ASP A 83 3.00 -6.18 -16.98
C ASP A 83 2.18 -5.97 -15.69
N LEU A 84 1.44 -7.01 -15.32
CA LEU A 84 0.55 -6.94 -14.17
C LEU A 84 1.29 -6.94 -12.83
N ASP A 85 2.43 -7.62 -12.71
CA ASP A 85 3.25 -7.60 -11.49
C ASP A 85 3.75 -6.19 -11.17
N SER A 86 4.26 -5.48 -12.18
CA SER A 86 4.69 -4.08 -12.07
C SER A 86 3.54 -3.19 -11.60
N ALA A 87 2.35 -3.32 -12.19
CA ALA A 87 1.19 -2.53 -11.79
C ALA A 87 0.76 -2.82 -10.34
N LEU A 88 0.69 -4.10 -9.95
CA LEU A 88 0.37 -4.50 -8.57
C LEU A 88 1.44 -4.02 -7.59
N SER A 89 2.71 -4.01 -7.98
CA SER A 89 3.81 -3.51 -7.14
C SER A 89 3.66 -2.02 -6.86
N THR A 90 3.30 -1.20 -7.86
CA THR A 90 3.04 0.23 -7.65
C THR A 90 1.87 0.45 -6.71
N HIS A 91 0.77 -0.28 -6.87
CA HIS A 91 -0.36 -0.16 -5.96
C HIS A 91 -0.04 -0.64 -4.55
N LEU A 92 0.79 -1.67 -4.40
CA LEU A 92 1.27 -2.12 -3.10
C LEU A 92 2.09 -1.04 -2.39
N GLU A 93 2.94 -0.31 -3.13
CA GLU A 93 3.69 0.83 -2.59
C GLU A 93 2.75 1.91 -2.02
N VAL A 94 1.70 2.26 -2.77
CA VAL A 94 0.67 3.21 -2.30
C VAL A 94 0.03 2.73 -1.00
N LEU A 95 -0.39 1.47 -0.93
CA LEU A 95 -1.04 0.92 0.26
C LEU A 95 -0.11 0.90 1.48
N VAL A 96 1.17 0.61 1.28
CA VAL A 96 2.18 0.65 2.37
C VAL A 96 2.37 2.09 2.86
N LEU A 97 2.50 3.06 1.95
CA LEU A 97 2.60 4.49 2.31
C LEU A 97 1.36 4.97 3.08
N MET A 98 0.16 4.55 2.66
CA MET A 98 -1.09 4.83 3.36
C MET A 98 -1.08 4.31 4.80
N ARG A 99 -0.74 3.03 4.97
CA ARG A 99 -0.69 2.38 6.29
C ARG A 99 0.28 3.10 7.22
N ASP A 100 1.48 3.39 6.73
CA ASP A 100 2.54 3.99 7.54
C ASP A 100 2.17 5.43 7.94
N THR A 101 1.53 6.19 7.03
CA THR A 101 1.00 7.54 7.29
C THR A 101 -0.06 7.54 8.39
N ILE A 102 -1.06 6.67 8.26
CA ILE A 102 -2.16 6.59 9.23
C ILE A 102 -1.62 6.14 10.59
N SER A 103 -0.76 5.12 10.62
CA SER A 103 -0.16 4.62 11.86
C SER A 103 0.61 5.70 12.61
N LYS A 104 1.32 6.56 11.87
CA LYS A 104 2.07 7.68 12.45
C LYS A 104 1.15 8.76 13.01
N SER A 105 0.12 9.17 12.25
CA SER A 105 -0.84 10.19 12.69
C SER A 105 -1.54 9.81 14.00
N VAL A 106 -1.90 8.53 14.19
CA VAL A 106 -2.51 8.05 15.45
C VAL A 106 -1.52 8.08 16.60
N LYS A 107 -0.28 7.64 16.37
CA LYS A 107 0.75 7.60 17.41
C LYS A 107 1.08 9.00 17.94
N ASP A 108 1.27 9.95 17.04
CA ASP A 108 1.61 11.33 17.41
C ASP A 108 0.48 11.96 18.24
N LEU A 109 -0.79 11.60 17.97
CA LEU A 109 -1.93 12.01 18.78
C LEU A 109 -1.92 11.40 20.18
N THR A 110 -1.73 10.09 20.31
CA THR A 110 -1.66 9.43 21.63
C THR A 110 -0.55 10.03 22.50
N ASP A 111 0.60 10.34 21.90
CA ASP A 111 1.73 10.95 22.59
C ASP A 111 1.43 12.39 23.03
N GLN A 112 0.77 13.20 22.19
CA GLN A 112 0.33 14.56 22.55
C GLN A 112 -0.73 14.58 23.65
N ASP A 113 -1.70 13.66 23.62
CA ASP A 113 -2.79 13.61 24.60
C ASP A 113 -2.28 13.18 25.98
N THR A 114 -1.32 12.25 26.00
CA THR A 114 -0.62 11.83 27.22
C THR A 114 0.21 12.98 27.82
N SER A 115 0.96 13.70 26.98
CA SER A 115 1.79 14.85 27.40
C SER A 115 0.94 15.99 27.97
N THR A 116 -0.16 16.35 27.28
CA THR A 116 -1.10 17.39 27.72
C THR A 116 -1.77 17.02 29.04
N SER A 117 -2.21 15.76 29.18
CA SER A 117 -2.82 15.26 30.42
C SER A 117 -1.86 15.29 31.61
N GLN A 118 -0.59 14.92 31.40
CA GLN A 118 0.44 14.99 32.44
C GLN A 118 0.76 16.43 32.86
N ALA A 119 0.87 17.36 31.90
CA ALA A 119 1.10 18.77 32.18
C ALA A 119 -0.07 19.41 32.96
N PHE A 120 -1.31 19.09 32.58
CA PHE A 120 -2.50 19.58 33.28
C PHE A 120 -2.56 19.06 34.72
N ASN A 121 -2.32 17.76 34.95
CA ASN A 121 -2.26 17.19 36.30
C ASN A 121 -1.12 17.79 37.14
N GLY A 122 0.04 18.07 36.54
CA GLY A 122 1.17 18.71 37.22
C GLY A 122 0.91 20.17 37.64
N THR A 123 -0.02 20.85 36.99
CA THR A 123 -0.36 22.26 37.29
C THR A 123 -1.44 22.38 38.38
N GLN A 124 -2.24 21.33 38.62
CA GLN A 124 -3.22 21.29 39.71
C GLN A 124 -2.65 20.87 41.08
N VAL A 125 -1.42 20.34 41.12
CA VAL A 125 -0.76 19.86 42.34
C VAL A 125 0.26 20.84 42.95
N ASN A 126 0.33 22.07 42.43
CA ASN A 126 1.11 23.19 42.98
C ASN A 126 0.18 24.36 43.33
#